data_AF-A0A7S3MXE4-F1
#
_entry.id   AF-A0A7S3MXE4-F1
#
_cell.length_a   1.000
_cell.length_b   1.000
_cell.length_c   1.000
_cell.angle_alpha   90.00
_cell.angle_beta   90.00
_cell.angle_gamma   90.00
#
_symmetry.space_group_name_H-M   'P 1'
#
loop_
_entity.id
_entity.type
_entity.pdbx_description
1 polymer ?
#
loop_
_entity_poly.entity_id
_entity_poly.type
_entity_poly.pdbx_seq_one_letter_code
_entity_poly.pdbx_strand_id
1 'polypeptide(L)'
;AEYYCLRMDAAKPNPAQTGQDSVNQLKDELKNMSYEEACKWRKMSSFVAAVLLLIIGVFTLTAISTAGSFRTIAMTIFYTIIAAVMILVELGNGRYQQYFFFLNFGWGKLFLNVYLFASILSFEETSWIQWLIALALMVSSFMNVFIGVKYKGEELDRIKVAIEKVQARNNKE
;
A
#
# COMPACT_ATOMS: atom_id res chain seq x y z
N ALA A 1 4.02 7.96 -9.06
CA ALA A 1 2.73 7.65 -8.42
C ALA A 1 2.00 8.85 -7.80
N GLU A 2 2.38 10.09 -8.15
CA GLU A 2 1.48 11.26 -7.98
C GLU A 2 0.19 11.13 -8.81
N TYR A 3 0.21 10.29 -9.85
CA TYR A 3 -0.89 10.14 -10.80
C TYR A 3 -2.21 9.59 -10.26
N TYR A 4 -2.26 9.01 -9.06
CA TYR A 4 -3.52 8.47 -8.49
C TYR A 4 -4.28 9.46 -7.60
N CYS A 5 -3.66 10.59 -7.22
CA CYS A 5 -4.28 11.69 -6.45
C CYS A 5 -4.12 13.03 -7.20
N LEU A 6 -4.19 13.00 -8.53
CA LEU A 6 -4.39 14.23 -9.28
C LEU A 6 -5.78 14.76 -8.91
N ARG A 7 -5.75 15.82 -8.09
CA ARG A 7 -6.85 16.73 -7.79
C ARG A 7 -7.66 16.91 -9.07
N MET A 8 -8.85 16.33 -9.12
CA MET A 8 -9.84 16.79 -10.09
C MET A 8 -10.28 18.14 -9.56
N ASP A 9 -9.79 19.22 -10.17
CA ASP A 9 -10.28 20.56 -9.89
C ASP A 9 -11.79 20.55 -10.17
N ALA A 10 -12.56 20.53 -9.09
CA ALA A 10 -14.00 20.41 -9.13
C ALA A 10 -14.57 21.54 -9.99
N ALA A 11 -15.35 21.17 -11.01
CA ALA A 11 -16.13 22.12 -11.78
C ALA A 11 -16.99 22.95 -10.81
N LYS A 12 -16.89 24.28 -10.90
CA LYS A 12 -17.61 25.20 -10.01
C LYS A 12 -19.12 24.90 -10.06
N PRO A 13 -19.77 24.61 -8.93
CA PRO A 13 -21.20 24.31 -8.92
C PRO A 13 -22.02 25.55 -9.27
N ASN A 14 -23.12 25.32 -10.00
CA ASN A 14 -24.07 26.33 -10.45
C ASN A 14 -24.92 26.82 -9.25
N PRO A 15 -25.04 28.14 -8.99
CA PRO A 15 -25.52 28.67 -7.69
C PRO A 15 -27.03 28.53 -7.39
N ALA A 16 -27.78 27.69 -8.09
CA ALA A 16 -29.25 27.71 -8.05
C ALA A 16 -29.95 26.60 -7.22
N GLN A 17 -29.21 25.74 -6.49
CA GLN A 17 -29.78 24.61 -5.72
C GLN A 17 -29.20 24.56 -4.29
N THR A 18 -29.76 25.34 -3.35
CA THR A 18 -29.05 25.63 -2.07
C THR A 18 -29.75 25.21 -0.77
N GLY A 19 -31.00 24.73 -0.78
CA GLY A 19 -31.76 24.54 0.46
C GLY A 19 -31.81 23.11 1.03
N GLN A 20 -32.14 22.13 0.18
CA GLN A 20 -32.51 20.76 0.61
C GLN A 20 -31.50 19.71 0.13
N ASP A 21 -30.81 19.99 -0.97
CA ASP A 21 -29.67 19.21 -1.46
C ASP A 21 -28.47 19.31 -0.54
N SER A 22 -28.31 20.43 0.19
CA SER A 22 -27.17 20.69 1.08
C SER A 22 -27.13 19.79 2.31
N VAL A 23 -28.28 19.36 2.86
CA VAL A 23 -28.33 18.45 4.02
C VAL A 23 -28.11 16.99 3.62
N ASN A 24 -28.61 16.58 2.44
CA ASN A 24 -28.35 15.27 1.87
C ASN A 24 -26.91 15.16 1.32
N GLN A 25 -26.40 16.22 0.69
CA GLN A 25 -24.99 16.36 0.33
C GLN A 25 -24.07 16.33 1.55
N LEU A 26 -24.42 16.97 2.68
CA LEU A 26 -23.60 16.87 3.89
C LEU A 26 -23.57 15.45 4.46
N LYS A 27 -24.69 14.72 4.41
CA LYS A 27 -24.75 13.30 4.82
C LYS A 27 -23.97 12.39 3.87
N ASP A 28 -23.98 12.70 2.58
CA ASP A 28 -23.18 11.99 1.58
C ASP A 28 -21.69 12.37 1.67
N GLU A 29 -21.34 13.60 2.05
CA GLU A 29 -19.97 14.04 2.32
C GLU A 29 -19.41 13.43 3.62
N LEU A 30 -20.20 13.35 4.70
CA LEU A 30 -19.76 12.73 5.96
C LEU A 30 -19.62 11.20 5.86
N LYS A 31 -20.42 10.55 5.00
CA LYS A 31 -20.37 9.08 4.81
C LYS A 31 -19.27 8.66 3.83
N ASN A 32 -18.79 9.59 3.02
CA ASN A 32 -17.72 9.37 2.07
C ASN A 32 -16.42 9.97 2.60
N MET A 33 -15.72 9.21 3.45
CA MET A 33 -14.26 9.39 3.58
C MET A 33 -13.72 9.41 2.15
N SER A 34 -13.21 10.57 1.74
CA SER A 34 -12.87 10.80 0.33
C SER A 34 -11.89 9.73 -0.10
N TYR A 35 -12.09 9.14 -1.29
CA TYR A 35 -11.20 8.12 -1.81
C TYR A 35 -9.72 8.58 -1.80
N GLU A 36 -9.48 9.89 -1.92
CA GLU A 36 -8.15 10.47 -1.78
C GLU A 36 -7.54 10.27 -0.38
N GLU A 37 -8.35 10.43 0.67
CA GLU A 37 -7.92 10.17 2.04
C GLU A 37 -7.65 8.68 2.26
N ALA A 38 -8.52 7.80 1.76
CA ALA A 38 -8.32 6.36 1.83
C ALA A 38 -7.03 5.94 1.09
N CYS A 39 -6.74 6.55 -0.06
CA CYS A 39 -5.52 6.32 -0.81
C CYS A 39 -4.29 6.84 -0.04
N LYS A 40 -4.38 8.00 0.61
CA LYS A 40 -3.31 8.54 1.46
C LYS A 40 -3.01 7.63 2.65
N TRP A 41 -4.05 7.12 3.32
CA TRP A 41 -3.93 6.14 4.40
C TRP A 41 -3.30 4.83 3.93
N ARG A 42 -3.65 4.36 2.73
CA ARG A 42 -3.06 3.18 2.12
C ARG A 42 -1.56 3.33 1.83
N LYS A 43 -1.15 4.49 1.31
CA LYS A 43 0.28 4.80 1.09
C LYS A 43 1.03 4.85 2.42
N MET A 44 0.45 5.55 3.40
CA MET A 44 1.07 5.71 4.72
C MET A 44 1.25 4.37 5.43
N SER A 45 0.23 3.50 5.44
CA SER A 45 0.31 2.16 6.03
C SER A 45 1.32 1.26 5.33
N SER A 46 1.46 1.38 4.01
CA SER A 46 2.47 0.62 3.24
C SER A 46 3.89 1.10 3.53
N PHE A 47 4.08 2.42 3.68
CA PHE A 47 5.36 3.00 4.07
C PHE A 47 5.75 2.60 5.50
N VAL A 48 4.81 2.67 6.44
CA VAL A 48 5.03 2.20 7.84
C VAL A 48 5.38 0.72 7.86
N ALA A 49 4.68 -0.12 7.09
CA ALA A 49 5.00 -1.54 6.97
C ALA A 49 6.44 -1.78 6.47
N ALA A 50 6.89 -1.03 5.47
CA ALA A 50 8.25 -1.14 4.95
C ALA A 50 9.31 -0.71 5.99
N VAL A 51 9.06 0.35 6.75
CA VAL A 51 9.95 0.77 7.85
C VAL A 51 10.02 -0.28 8.95
N LEU A 52 8.88 -0.86 9.35
CA LEU A 52 8.85 -1.94 10.34
C LEU A 52 9.61 -3.19 9.85
N LEU A 53 9.52 -3.53 8.56
CA LEU A 53 10.31 -4.62 7.98
C LEU A 53 11.81 -4.35 8.01
N LEU A 54 12.25 -3.10 7.77
CA LEU A 54 13.67 -2.74 7.92
C LEU A 54 14.13 -2.90 9.37
N ILE A 55 13.31 -2.51 10.33
CA ILE A 55 13.60 -2.69 11.75
C ILE A 55 13.76 -4.18 12.06
N ILE A 56 12.87 -5.05 11.59
CA ILE A 56 13.03 -6.51 11.70
C ILE A 56 14.35 -6.94 11.09
N GLY A 57 14.66 -6.49 9.87
CA GLY A 57 15.90 -6.81 9.16
C GLY A 57 17.13 -6.55 10.03
N VAL A 58 17.22 -5.38 10.66
CA VAL A 58 18.32 -5.01 11.57
C VAL A 58 18.37 -5.93 12.80
N PHE A 59 17.23 -6.24 13.43
CA PHE A 59 17.20 -7.17 14.56
C PHE A 59 17.58 -8.60 14.16
N THR A 60 17.20 -9.05 12.97
CA THR A 60 17.66 -10.36 12.47
C THR A 60 19.15 -10.36 12.16
N LEU A 61 19.74 -9.25 11.71
CA LEU A 61 21.20 -9.12 11.55
C LEU A 61 21.95 -9.28 12.87
N THR A 62 21.45 -8.71 13.97
CA THR A 62 22.09 -8.89 15.28
C THR A 62 21.97 -10.35 15.76
N ALA A 63 20.86 -11.03 15.45
CA ALA A 63 20.65 -12.44 15.78
C ALA A 63 21.57 -13.39 14.98
N ILE A 64 22.01 -13.01 13.78
CA ILE A 64 22.98 -13.80 12.99
C ILE A 64 24.31 -13.93 13.73
N SER A 65 24.69 -12.93 14.53
CA SER A 65 25.95 -12.96 15.28
C SER A 65 25.99 -14.04 16.37
N THR A 66 24.82 -14.49 16.84
CA THR A 66 24.69 -15.46 17.94
C THR A 66 24.35 -16.87 17.44
N ALA A 67 23.50 -17.02 16.42
CA ALA A 67 22.98 -18.31 15.96
C ALA A 67 22.88 -18.37 14.42
N GLY A 68 23.95 -17.98 13.73
CA GLY A 68 24.01 -17.77 12.28
C GLY A 68 23.64 -19.00 11.43
N SER A 69 22.34 -19.23 11.23
CA SER A 69 21.83 -20.16 10.22
C SER A 69 21.77 -19.48 8.84
N PHE A 70 22.09 -20.22 7.78
CA PHE A 70 21.96 -19.72 6.40
C PHE A 70 20.53 -19.24 6.10
N ARG A 71 19.53 -19.91 6.69
CA ARG A 71 18.11 -19.52 6.60
C ARG A 71 17.88 -18.11 7.13
N THR A 72 18.45 -17.75 8.28
CA THR A 72 18.30 -16.42 8.88
C THR A 72 18.91 -15.35 7.97
N ILE A 73 20.09 -15.61 7.40
CA ILE A 73 20.75 -14.69 6.45
C ILE A 73 19.90 -14.49 5.20
N ALA A 74 19.43 -15.57 4.58
CA ALA A 74 18.59 -15.51 3.39
C ALA A 74 17.29 -14.72 3.63
N MET A 75 16.61 -14.98 4.75
CA MET A 75 15.38 -14.25 5.11
C MET A 75 15.65 -12.77 5.42
N THR A 76 16.77 -12.44 6.03
CA THR A 76 17.15 -11.04 6.33
C THR A 76 17.38 -10.24 5.05
N ILE A 77 18.11 -10.82 4.10
CA ILE A 77 18.32 -10.23 2.78
C ILE A 77 16.97 -10.07 2.07
N PHE A 78 16.13 -11.10 2.11
CA PHE A 78 14.79 -11.07 1.53
C PHE A 78 13.93 -9.93 2.11
N TYR A 79 13.84 -9.77 3.43
CA TYR A 79 13.09 -8.69 4.05
C TYR A 79 13.63 -7.31 3.70
N THR A 80 14.96 -7.16 3.65
CA THR A 80 15.60 -5.90 3.27
C THR A 80 15.28 -5.51 1.83
N ILE A 81 15.35 -6.48 0.90
CA ILE A 81 15.00 -6.25 -0.51
C ILE A 81 13.51 -5.91 -0.64
N ILE A 82 12.62 -6.65 0.01
CA ILE A 82 11.18 -6.39 -0.06
C ILE A 82 10.85 -5.01 0.52
N ALA A 83 11.44 -4.64 1.66
CA ALA A 83 11.24 -3.32 2.24
C ALA A 83 11.72 -2.20 1.31
N ALA A 84 12.89 -2.37 0.69
CA ALA A 84 13.41 -1.41 -0.29
C ALA A 84 12.50 -1.30 -1.53
N VAL A 85 12.01 -2.43 -2.06
CA VAL A 85 11.05 -2.45 -3.17
C VAL A 85 9.75 -1.75 -2.80
N MET A 86 9.20 -2.00 -1.60
CA MET A 86 8.00 -1.32 -1.12
C MET A 86 8.19 0.20 -1.04
N ILE A 87 9.33 0.67 -0.53
CA ILE A 87 9.65 2.11 -0.49
C ILE A 87 9.75 2.68 -1.90
N LEU A 88 10.46 2.02 -2.82
CA LEU A 88 10.62 2.48 -4.20
C LEU A 88 9.28 2.54 -4.97
N VAL A 89 8.39 1.58 -4.72
CA VAL A 89 7.04 1.55 -5.28
C VAL A 89 6.20 2.72 -4.74
N GLU A 90 6.28 2.99 -3.42
CA GLU A 90 5.53 4.09 -2.78
C GLU A 90 6.06 5.49 -3.14
N LEU A 91 7.38 5.64 -3.37
CA LEU A 91 7.98 6.85 -3.96
C LEU A 91 7.49 7.10 -5.39
N GLY A 92 6.86 6.10 -6.00
CA GLY A 92 6.13 6.26 -7.23
C GLY A 92 6.99 6.33 -8.47
N ASN A 93 8.15 5.68 -8.45
CA ASN A 93 9.00 5.52 -9.61
C ASN A 93 8.31 4.58 -10.62
N GLY A 94 7.92 5.14 -11.77
CA GLY A 94 7.09 4.44 -12.76
C GLY A 94 7.68 3.12 -13.28
N ARG A 95 9.02 3.00 -13.36
CA ARG A 95 9.68 1.75 -13.78
C ARG A 95 9.45 0.62 -12.78
N TYR A 96 9.69 0.86 -11.49
CA TYR A 96 9.50 -0.16 -10.45
C TYR A 96 8.03 -0.49 -10.24
N GLN A 97 7.13 0.48 -10.42
CA GLN A 97 5.68 0.21 -10.37
C GLN A 97 5.20 -0.73 -11.48
N GLN A 98 5.82 -0.71 -12.66
CA GLN A 98 5.52 -1.65 -13.74
C GLN A 98 6.05 -3.05 -13.42
N TYR A 99 7.29 -3.17 -12.96
CA TYR A 99 7.85 -4.48 -12.57
C TYR A 99 7.09 -5.13 -11.41
N PHE A 100 6.72 -4.33 -10.41
CA PHE A 100 5.99 -4.79 -9.24
C PHE A 100 4.53 -4.36 -9.29
N PHE A 101 3.88 -4.55 -10.44
CA PHE A 101 2.50 -4.13 -10.64
C PHE A 101 1.54 -4.78 -9.63
N PHE A 102 1.81 -6.03 -9.22
CA PHE A 102 1.04 -6.72 -8.19
C PHE A 102 1.03 -5.98 -6.84
N LEU A 103 2.11 -5.26 -6.49
CA LEU A 103 2.19 -4.47 -5.25
C LEU A 103 1.29 -3.24 -5.30
N ASN A 104 0.82 -2.81 -6.46
CA ASN A 104 -0.13 -1.70 -6.56
C ASN A 104 -1.58 -2.14 -6.30
N PHE A 105 -1.89 -3.44 -6.40
CA PHE A 105 -3.23 -3.97 -6.12
C PHE A 105 -3.40 -4.31 -4.64
N GLY A 106 -4.59 -4.00 -4.10
CA GLY A 106 -4.93 -4.36 -2.71
C GLY A 106 -4.77 -5.86 -2.41
N TRP A 107 -5.16 -6.72 -3.35
CA TRP A 107 -5.00 -8.18 -3.23
C TRP A 107 -3.52 -8.61 -3.25
N GLY A 108 -2.68 -8.00 -4.09
CA GLY A 108 -1.25 -8.33 -4.10
C GLY A 108 -0.55 -7.91 -2.80
N LYS A 109 -0.93 -6.75 -2.24
CA LYS A 109 -0.48 -6.32 -0.90
C LYS A 109 -0.96 -7.28 0.19
N LEU A 110 -2.19 -7.80 0.09
CA LEU A 110 -2.71 -8.80 1.03
C LEU A 110 -1.83 -10.05 1.05
N PHE A 111 -1.59 -10.65 -0.13
CA PHE A 111 -0.78 -11.86 -0.23
C PHE A 111 0.64 -11.64 0.26
N LEU A 112 1.26 -10.50 -0.09
CA LEU A 112 2.58 -10.16 0.42
C LEU A 112 2.58 -10.06 1.95
N ASN A 113 1.66 -9.32 2.55
CA ASN A 113 1.62 -9.13 4.00
C ASN A 113 1.32 -10.42 4.75
N VAL A 114 0.45 -11.29 4.21
CA VAL A 114 0.19 -12.63 4.79
C VAL A 114 1.43 -13.51 4.70
N TYR A 115 2.13 -13.48 3.57
CA TYR A 115 3.40 -14.20 3.42
C TYR A 115 4.44 -13.69 4.42
N LEU A 116 4.60 -12.37 4.56
CA LEU A 116 5.53 -11.75 5.51
C LEU A 116 5.17 -12.07 6.96
N PHE A 117 3.88 -12.07 7.29
CA PHE A 117 3.39 -12.50 8.59
C PHE A 117 3.80 -13.95 8.89
N ALA A 118 3.50 -14.86 7.98
CA ALA A 118 3.85 -16.28 8.13
C ALA A 118 5.36 -16.49 8.20
N SER A 119 6.14 -15.76 7.40
CA SER A 119 7.60 -15.89 7.37
C SER A 119 8.25 -15.35 8.65
N ILE A 120 7.72 -14.27 9.24
CA ILE A 120 8.19 -13.73 10.53
C ILE A 120 7.90 -14.73 11.65
N LEU A 121 6.71 -15.33 11.69
CA LEU A 121 6.35 -16.30 12.73
C LEU A 121 7.00 -17.68 12.56
N SER A 122 7.62 -17.93 11.41
CA SER A 122 8.28 -19.21 11.13
C SER A 122 9.66 -19.33 11.79
N PHE A 123 10.16 -18.27 12.43
CA PHE A 123 11.39 -18.31 13.21
C PHE A 123 11.16 -18.97 14.59
N GLU A 124 12.07 -19.87 14.97
CA GLU A 124 12.01 -20.58 16.25
C GLU A 124 12.13 -19.60 17.43
N GLU A 125 13.01 -18.61 17.31
CA GLU A 125 13.17 -17.54 18.30
C GLU A 125 12.49 -16.26 17.79
N THR A 126 11.17 -16.20 17.93
CA THR A 126 10.42 -14.98 17.61
C THR A 126 10.38 -14.04 18.82
N SER A 127 10.97 -12.84 18.71
CA SER A 127 10.92 -11.84 19.78
C SER A 127 9.52 -11.21 19.89
N TRP A 128 9.15 -10.69 21.07
CA TRP A 128 7.85 -10.02 21.26
C TRP A 128 7.65 -8.82 20.31
N ILE A 129 8.74 -8.15 19.91
CA ILE A 129 8.71 -7.05 18.92
C ILE A 129 8.29 -7.58 17.56
N GLN A 130 8.82 -8.73 17.14
CA GLN A 130 8.45 -9.36 15.86
C GLN A 130 6.96 -9.74 15.84
N TRP A 131 6.41 -10.19 16.96
CA TRP A 131 4.96 -10.43 17.11
C TRP A 131 4.13 -9.16 16.91
N LEU A 132 4.51 -8.05 17.52
CA LEU A 132 3.81 -6.78 17.35
C LEU A 132 3.85 -6.28 15.90
N ILE A 133 5.01 -6.42 15.24
CA ILE A 133 5.16 -6.03 13.84
C ILE A 133 4.33 -6.93 12.93
N ALA A 134 4.36 -8.25 13.15
CA ALA A 134 3.54 -9.21 12.41
C ALA A 134 2.04 -8.85 12.54
N LEU A 135 1.58 -8.55 13.75
CA LEU A 135 0.20 -8.11 13.99
C LEU A 135 -0.13 -6.80 13.25
N ALA A 136 0.77 -5.82 13.28
CA ALA A 136 0.60 -4.55 12.56
C ALA A 136 0.52 -4.75 11.03
N LEU A 137 1.35 -5.65 10.48
CA LEU A 137 1.28 -6.04 9.05
C LEU A 137 -0.06 -6.69 8.71
N MET A 138 -0.58 -7.53 9.60
CA MET A 138 -1.89 -8.17 9.43
C MET A 138 -3.03 -7.14 9.43
N VAL A 139 -3.03 -6.20 10.37
CA VAL A 139 -4.03 -5.11 10.43
C VAL A 139 -3.96 -4.24 9.18
N SER A 140 -2.74 -3.85 8.76
CA SER A 140 -2.51 -3.12 7.51
C SER A 140 -3.06 -3.88 6.30
N SER A 141 -2.88 -5.20 6.28
CA SER A 141 -3.42 -6.09 5.26
C SER A 141 -4.94 -6.04 5.18
N PHE A 142 -5.64 -6.17 6.31
CA PHE A 142 -7.10 -6.08 6.36
C PHE A 142 -7.60 -4.70 5.93
N MET A 143 -6.93 -3.62 6.34
CA MET A 143 -7.29 -2.27 5.89
C MET A 143 -7.13 -2.12 4.37
N ASN A 144 -6.05 -2.66 3.79
CA ASN A 144 -5.83 -2.63 2.34
C ASN A 144 -6.92 -3.38 1.57
N VAL A 145 -7.36 -4.55 2.07
CA VAL A 145 -8.46 -5.31 1.48
C VAL A 145 -9.77 -4.56 1.62
N PHE A 146 -10.05 -4.02 2.80
CA PHE A 146 -11.27 -3.26 3.06
C PHE A 146 -11.39 -2.06 2.10
N ILE A 147 -10.32 -1.28 1.92
CA ILE A 147 -10.27 -0.17 0.96
C ILE A 147 -10.44 -0.69 -0.48
N GLY A 148 -9.74 -1.75 -0.85
CA GLY A 148 -9.82 -2.33 -2.21
C GLY A 148 -11.20 -2.89 -2.56
N VAL A 149 -11.93 -3.44 -1.60
CA VAL A 149 -13.32 -3.89 -1.80
C VAL A 149 -14.28 -2.71 -1.84
N LYS A 150 -14.15 -1.76 -0.90
CA LYS A 150 -15.05 -0.61 -0.78
C LYS A 150 -14.98 0.33 -1.99
N TYR A 151 -13.79 0.56 -2.55
CA TYR A 151 -13.55 1.51 -3.63
C TYR A 151 -13.18 0.84 -4.97
N LYS A 152 -13.54 -0.44 -5.16
CA LYS A 152 -13.18 -1.24 -6.34
C LYS A 152 -13.56 -0.59 -7.67
N GLY A 153 -14.72 0.07 -7.74
CA GLY A 153 -15.21 0.74 -8.95
C GLY A 153 -14.33 1.92 -9.36
N GLU A 154 -14.05 2.82 -8.42
CA GLU A 154 -13.19 3.99 -8.65
C GLU A 154 -11.74 3.60 -8.96
N GLU A 155 -11.23 2.53 -8.32
CA GLU A 155 -9.89 2.01 -8.63
C GLU A 155 -9.78 1.52 -10.07
N LEU A 156 -10.76 0.74 -10.54
CA LEU A 156 -10.74 0.19 -11.90
C LEU A 156 -10.78 1.29 -12.96
N ASP A 157 -11.59 2.32 -12.77
CA ASP A 157 -11.67 3.43 -13.72
C ASP A 157 -10.38 4.24 -13.76
N ARG A 158 -9.76 4.52 -12.61
CA ARG A 158 -8.45 5.20 -12.57
C ARG A 158 -7.33 4.36 -13.19
N ILE A 159 -7.35 3.04 -13.00
CA ILE A 159 -6.37 2.13 -13.60
C ILE A 159 -6.51 2.10 -15.12
N LYS A 160 -7.74 2.03 -15.67
CA LYS A 160 -7.97 2.11 -17.12
C LYS A 160 -7.39 3.38 -17.71
N VAL A 161 -7.69 4.54 -17.12
CA VAL A 161 -7.16 5.83 -17.57
C VAL A 161 -5.63 5.87 -17.51
N ALA A 162 -5.01 5.26 -16.50
CA ALA A 162 -3.55 5.19 -16.40
C ALA A 162 -2.93 4.30 -17.49
N ILE A 163 -3.53 3.14 -17.77
CA ILE A 163 -3.08 2.21 -18.82
C ILE A 163 -3.20 2.87 -20.20
N GLU A 164 -4.33 3.51 -20.49
CA GLU A 164 -4.55 4.23 -21.75
C GLU A 164 -3.50 5.34 -21.96
N LYS A 165 -3.15 6.09 -20.91
CA LYS A 165 -2.09 7.11 -20.98
C LYS A 165 -0.71 6.52 -21.29
N VAL A 166 -0.37 5.37 -20.70
CA VAL A 166 0.91 4.70 -20.96
C VAL A 166 0.96 4.15 -22.38
N GLN A 167 -0.12 3.52 -22.85
CA GLN A 167 -0.23 3.02 -24.22
C GLN A 167 -0.15 4.16 -25.25
N ALA A 168 -0.82 5.28 -24.99
CA ALA A 168 -0.77 6.45 -25.87
C ALA A 168 0.63 7.10 -25.96
N ARG A 169 1.46 6.98 -24.91
CA ARG A 169 2.85 7.45 -24.94
C ARG A 169 3.73 6.52 -25.77
N ASN A 170 3.59 5.20 -25.60
CA ASN A 170 4.37 4.22 -26.36
C ASN A 170 4.04 4.22 -27.86
N ASN A 171 2.82 4.58 -28.26
CA ASN A 171 2.46 4.68 -29.68
C ASN A 171 3.01 5.93 -30.39
N LYS A 172 3.62 6.88 -29.66
CA LYS A 172 4.21 8.11 -30.22
C LYS A 172 5.73 8.03 -30.38
N GLU A 173 6.36 7.03 -29.77
CA GLU A 173 7.78 6.72 -29.91
C GLU A 173 7.99 5.67 -30.98
#